data_AF-A0A976L9Q1-F1
#
_entry.id   AF-A0A976L9Q1-F1
#
_cell.length_a   1.000
_cell.length_b   1.000
_cell.length_c   1.000
_cell.angle_alpha   90.00
_cell.angle_beta   90.00
_cell.angle_gamma   90.00
#
_symmetry.space_group_name_H-M   'P 1'
#
loop_
_entity.id
_entity.type
_entity.pdbx_description
1 polymer ?
#
loop_
_entity_poly.entity_id
_entity_poly.type
_entity_poly.pdbx_seq_one_letter_code
_entity_poly.pdbx_strand_id
1 'polypeptide(L)'
;MNITHMIGVLLALCVVGCASNGNKANESNEQMLTAAGFHLYIPKNPQEETNLKAMAQRKVFFMDKAVKPTYLYADDAECDCVYVGGQAEFERFEKLVQQKQAADAVMYQA
;
A
#
# COMPACT_ATOMS: atom_id res chain seq x y z
N MET A 1 -64.71 11.16 -5.15
CA MET A 1 -65.76 11.13 -4.11
C MET A 1 -65.49 10.18 -2.94
N ASN A 2 -64.66 9.13 -3.05
CA ASN A 2 -64.69 8.05 -2.06
C ASN A 2 -63.25 7.63 -1.68
N ILE A 3 -62.93 7.92 -0.43
CA ILE A 3 -61.70 7.63 0.32
C ILE A 3 -61.87 6.24 0.95
N THR A 4 -60.83 5.38 0.93
CA THR A 4 -60.38 4.43 1.99
C THR A 4 -59.55 3.28 1.37
N HIS A 5 -58.22 3.32 1.49
CA HIS A 5 -57.40 2.50 2.41
C HIS A 5 -57.39 1.02 1.99
N MET A 6 -56.29 0.47 1.45
CA MET A 6 -55.11 0.16 2.25
C MET A 6 -53.96 -0.19 1.29
N ILE A 7 -52.94 0.67 1.24
CA ILE A 7 -51.67 0.41 0.56
C ILE A 7 -50.94 -0.65 1.41
N GLY A 8 -51.08 -1.91 1.01
CA GLY A 8 -50.40 -3.04 1.61
C GLY A 8 -49.13 -3.37 0.83
N VAL A 9 -48.07 -2.58 1.01
CA VAL A 9 -46.72 -2.97 0.58
C VAL A 9 -45.76 -2.58 1.70
N LEU A 10 -45.63 -3.46 2.70
CA LEU A 10 -44.49 -3.46 3.60
C LEU A 10 -43.65 -4.69 3.28
N LEU A 11 -42.78 -4.56 2.29
CA LEU A 11 -41.66 -5.48 2.09
C LEU A 11 -40.50 -4.99 2.99
N ALA A 12 -40.54 -5.39 4.27
CA ALA A 12 -39.43 -5.15 5.18
C ALA A 12 -38.29 -6.12 4.85
N LEU A 13 -37.46 -5.74 3.88
CA LEU A 13 -36.17 -6.39 3.63
C LEU A 13 -35.20 -5.95 4.73
N CYS A 14 -35.13 -6.74 5.80
CA CYS A 14 -34.03 -6.66 6.75
C CYS A 14 -32.75 -7.16 6.06
N VAL A 15 -32.02 -6.26 5.40
CA VAL A 15 -30.62 -6.53 5.05
C VAL A 15 -29.81 -6.36 6.32
N VAL A 16 -29.63 -7.47 7.04
CA VAL A 16 -28.61 -7.55 8.08
C VAL A 16 -27.28 -7.62 7.34
N GLY A 17 -26.74 -6.47 6.98
CA GLY A 17 -25.38 -6.37 6.48
C GLY A 17 -24.46 -6.86 7.58
N CYS A 18 -23.78 -7.98 7.36
CA CYS A 18 -22.65 -8.35 8.18
C CYS A 18 -21.65 -7.20 8.08
N ALA A 19 -21.63 -6.33 9.10
CA ALA A 19 -20.54 -5.40 9.33
C ALA A 19 -19.32 -6.25 9.69
N SER A 20 -18.69 -6.84 8.67
CA SER A 20 -17.33 -7.30 8.80
C SER A 20 -16.48 -6.03 8.90
N ASN A 21 -16.36 -5.50 10.11
CA ASN A 21 -15.25 -4.64 10.50
C ASN A 21 -14.00 -5.51 10.53
N GLY A 22 -13.61 -6.04 9.36
CA GLY A 22 -12.27 -6.53 9.15
C GLY A 22 -11.40 -5.31 9.26
N ASN A 23 -10.55 -5.27 10.29
CA ASN A 23 -9.41 -4.36 10.37
C ASN A 23 -8.74 -4.33 8.99
N LYS A 24 -9.05 -3.32 8.18
CA LYS A 24 -8.32 -3.06 6.95
C LYS A 24 -7.00 -2.46 7.42
N ALA A 25 -6.04 -3.34 7.66
CA ALA A 25 -4.67 -2.94 7.90
C ALA A 25 -4.30 -2.00 6.75
N ASN A 26 -3.96 -0.76 7.09
CA ASN A 26 -3.41 0.18 6.13
C ASN A 26 -2.09 -0.46 5.65
N GLU A 27 -2.09 -1.06 4.45
CA GLU A 27 -0.90 -1.73 3.93
C GLU A 27 0.25 -0.73 3.86
N SER A 28 1.36 -1.05 4.51
CA SER A 28 2.52 -0.16 4.56
C SER A 28 3.29 -0.21 3.24
N ASN A 29 4.13 0.80 2.97
CA ASN A 29 4.97 0.80 1.77
C ASN A 29 5.89 -0.43 1.73
N GLU A 30 6.41 -0.83 2.89
CA GLU A 30 7.28 -1.99 3.09
C GLU A 30 6.60 -3.31 2.69
N GLN A 31 5.31 -3.45 3.01
CA GLN A 31 4.50 -4.60 2.61
C GLN A 31 4.30 -4.62 1.09
N MET A 32 3.96 -3.48 0.49
CA MET A 32 3.80 -3.36 -0.97
C MET A 32 5.13 -3.57 -1.71
N LEU A 33 6.25 -3.08 -1.19
CA LEU A 33 7.58 -3.31 -1.75
C LEU A 33 7.93 -4.80 -1.73
N THR A 34 7.68 -5.47 -0.61
CA THR A 34 7.87 -6.93 -0.49
C THR A 34 6.98 -7.69 -1.48
N ALA A 35 5.70 -7.33 -1.58
CA ALA A 35 4.75 -7.94 -2.53
C ALA A 35 5.13 -7.68 -4.00
N ALA A 36 5.73 -6.53 -4.30
CA ALA A 36 6.26 -6.19 -5.61
C ALA A 36 7.56 -6.95 -5.94
N GLY A 37 8.18 -7.62 -4.97
CA GLY A 37 9.40 -8.41 -5.14
C GLY A 37 10.69 -7.62 -4.93
N PHE A 38 10.63 -6.46 -4.25
CA PHE A 38 11.86 -5.82 -3.78
C PHE A 38 12.56 -6.71 -2.75
N HIS A 39 13.89 -6.73 -2.80
CA HIS A 39 14.71 -7.45 -1.84
C HIS A 39 15.11 -6.56 -0.68
N LEU A 40 14.93 -7.05 0.54
CA LEU A 40 15.41 -6.40 1.75
C LEU A 40 16.93 -6.52 1.84
N TYR A 41 17.60 -5.39 2.03
CA TYR A 41 19.03 -5.29 2.31
C TYR A 41 19.25 -4.64 3.67
N ILE A 42 19.93 -5.35 4.57
CA ILE A 42 20.35 -4.83 5.86
C ILE A 42 21.84 -4.45 5.75
N PRO A 43 22.23 -3.20 6.05
CA PRO A 43 23.62 -2.78 6.15
C PRO A 43 24.43 -3.72 7.05
N LYS A 44 25.68 -4.01 6.64
CA LYS A 44 26.54 -4.97 7.35
C LYS A 44 27.78 -4.35 7.97
N ASN A 45 28.01 -3.06 7.74
CA ASN A 45 29.16 -2.33 8.25
C ASN A 45 28.83 -0.83 8.41
N PRO A 46 29.62 -0.09 9.20
CA PRO A 46 29.36 1.33 9.48
C PRO A 46 29.33 2.23 8.24
N GLN A 47 30.06 1.85 7.18
CA GLN A 47 30.05 2.61 5.94
C GLN A 47 28.71 2.46 5.21
N GLU A 48 28.12 1.26 5.19
CA GLU A 48 26.80 1.02 4.62
C GLU A 48 25.69 1.67 5.44
N GLU A 49 25.79 1.68 6.77
CA GLU A 49 24.86 2.42 7.65
C GLU A 49 24.92 3.94 7.39
N THR A 50 26.14 4.48 7.23
CA THR A 50 26.34 5.89 6.88
C THR A 50 25.71 6.19 5.51
N ASN A 51 25.88 5.29 4.53
CA ASN A 51 25.28 5.44 3.22
C ASN A 51 23.75 5.39 3.30
N LEU A 52 23.18 4.45 4.07
CA LEU A 52 21.74 4.34 4.31
C LEU A 52 21.17 5.67 4.82
N LYS A 53 21.78 6.26 5.86
CA LYS A 53 21.33 7.53 6.45
C LYS A 53 21.43 8.72 5.50
N ALA A 54 22.31 8.66 4.51
CA ALA A 54 22.45 9.70 3.49
C ALA A 54 21.43 9.57 2.34
N MET A 55 20.71 8.45 2.24
CA MET A 55 19.68 8.24 1.21
C MET A 55 18.41 9.04 1.50
N ALA A 56 17.59 9.23 0.46
CA ALA A 56 16.22 9.72 0.65
C ALA A 56 15.41 8.69 1.45
N GLN A 57 15.00 9.06 2.67
CA GLN A 57 14.24 8.18 3.55
C GLN A 57 12.76 8.10 3.14
N ARG A 58 12.19 6.90 3.26
CA ARG A 58 10.76 6.58 3.07
C ARG A 58 10.17 7.02 1.74
N LYS A 59 11.00 7.00 0.69
CA LYS A 59 10.63 7.32 -0.69
C LYS A 59 11.36 6.38 -1.63
N VAL A 60 10.64 5.90 -2.65
CA VAL A 60 11.29 5.15 -3.73
C VAL A 60 12.03 6.14 -4.62
N PHE A 61 13.30 5.91 -4.88
CA PHE A 61 14.11 6.71 -5.80
C PHE A 61 14.94 5.83 -6.73
N PHE A 62 15.20 6.37 -7.92
CA PHE A 62 16.06 5.73 -8.91
C PHE A 62 17.53 6.06 -8.62
N MET A 63 18.37 5.04 -8.69
CA MET A 63 19.81 5.21 -8.63
C MET A 63 20.44 4.59 -9.88
N ASP A 64 21.06 5.45 -10.66
CA ASP A 64 21.82 5.06 -11.84
C ASP A 64 23.14 4.42 -11.40
N LYS A 65 23.16 3.09 -11.34
CA LYS A 65 24.42 2.34 -11.23
C LYS A 65 24.83 1.89 -12.62
N ALA A 66 26.10 2.13 -12.96
CA ALA A 66 26.70 1.79 -14.26
C ALA A 66 26.46 0.35 -14.76
N VAL A 67 26.20 -0.60 -13.86
CA VAL A 67 25.99 -2.02 -14.20
C VAL A 67 24.52 -2.44 -14.13
N LYS A 68 23.73 -1.83 -13.23
CA LYS A 68 22.32 -2.18 -13.06
C LYS A 68 21.53 -1.01 -12.46
N PRO A 69 20.76 -0.26 -13.26
CA PRO A 69 19.86 0.76 -12.72
C PRO A 69 18.90 0.12 -11.70
N THR A 70 18.73 0.77 -10.55
CA THR A 70 18.08 0.18 -9.38
C THR A 70 17.17 1.20 -8.70
N TYR A 71 16.01 0.74 -8.25
CA TYR A 71 15.10 1.48 -7.39
C TYR A 71 15.35 1.11 -5.93
N LEU A 72 15.42 2.13 -5.08
CA LEU A 72 15.73 1.99 -3.66
C LEU A 72 14.65 2.66 -2.81
N TYR A 73 14.36 2.05 -1.66
CA TYR A 73 13.61 2.66 -0.57
C TYR A 73 14.38 2.43 0.73
N ALA A 74 14.83 3.51 1.36
CA ALA A 74 15.58 3.48 2.61
C ALA A 74 14.66 3.78 3.80
N ASP A 75 14.83 3.03 4.90
CA ASP A 75 14.19 3.31 6.18
C ASP A 75 15.15 3.03 7.33
N ASP A 76 15.79 4.09 7.82
CA ASP A 76 16.66 4.06 9.00
C ASP A 76 15.89 3.99 10.33
N ALA A 77 14.61 4.38 10.33
CA ALA A 77 13.83 4.58 11.54
C ALA A 77 13.09 3.32 12.02
N GLU A 78 12.58 2.49 11.10
CA GLU A 78 11.84 1.26 11.47
C GLU A 78 12.67 -0.02 11.39
N CYS A 79 13.49 -0.18 10.35
CA CYS A 79 14.18 -1.44 10.08
C CYS A 79 15.70 -1.31 9.93
N ASP A 80 16.22 -0.08 9.84
CA ASP A 80 17.61 0.21 9.47
C ASP A 80 18.00 -0.53 8.17
N CYS A 81 17.17 -0.39 7.14
CA CYS A 81 17.22 -1.24 5.95
C CYS A 81 16.97 -0.49 4.64
N VAL A 82 17.29 -1.16 3.52
CA VAL A 82 17.02 -0.69 2.15
C VAL A 82 16.28 -1.78 1.38
N TYR A 83 15.14 -1.44 0.79
CA TYR A 83 14.49 -2.30 -0.22
C TYR A 83 15.08 -2.00 -1.59
N VAL A 84 15.47 -3.04 -2.32
CA VAL A 84 16.20 -2.97 -3.59
C VAL A 84 15.43 -3.70 -4.68
N GLY A 85 15.08 -3.00 -5.77
CA GLY A 85 14.32 -3.54 -6.88
C GLY A 85 14.82 -3.04 -8.24
N GLY A 86 14.54 -3.78 -9.30
CA GLY A 86 14.73 -3.32 -10.67
C GLY A 86 13.46 -2.64 -11.22
N GLN A 87 13.50 -2.34 -12.52
CA GLN A 87 12.37 -1.74 -13.24
C GLN A 87 11.08 -2.55 -13.08
N ALA A 88 11.15 -3.88 -13.22
CA ALA A 88 9.97 -4.74 -13.16
C ALA A 88 9.35 -4.77 -11.75
N GLU A 89 10.17 -4.75 -10.70
CA GLU A 89 9.70 -4.63 -9.31
C GLU A 89 9.04 -3.26 -9.08
N PHE A 90 9.66 -2.18 -9.59
CA PHE A 90 9.11 -0.83 -9.47
C PHE A 90 7.74 -0.70 -10.14
N GLU A 91 7.57 -1.21 -11.36
CA GLU A 91 6.28 -1.20 -12.07
C GLU A 91 5.18 -1.98 -11.32
N ARG A 92 5.54 -3.08 -10.64
CA ARG A 92 4.59 -3.81 -9.79
C ARG A 92 4.24 -3.01 -8.54
N PHE A 93 5.22 -2.36 -7.92
CA PHE A 93 4.99 -1.50 -6.77
C PHE A 93 4.04 -0.34 -7.11
N GLU A 94 4.23 0.34 -8.24
CA GLU A 94 3.32 1.43 -8.66
C GLU A 94 1.87 0.94 -8.85
N LYS A 95 1.68 -0.26 -9.42
CA LYS A 95 0.35 -0.88 -9.55
C LYS A 95 -0.29 -1.15 -8.19
N LEU A 96 0.47 -1.64 -7.20
CA LEU A 96 -0.04 -1.88 -5.85
C LEU A 96 -0.44 -0.55 -5.17
N VAL A 97 0.39 0.49 -5.29
CA VAL A 97 0.06 1.82 -4.75
C VAL A 97 -1.22 2.37 -5.35
N GLN A 98 -1.41 2.26 -6.67
CA GLN A 98 -2.63 2.70 -7.34
C GLN A 98 -3.86 1.91 -6.88
N GLN A 99 -3.74 0.58 -6.74
CA GLN A 99 -4.82 -0.27 -6.25
C GLN A 99 -5.22 0.09 -4.82
N LYS A 100 -4.23 0.34 -3.95
CA LYS A 100 -4.47 0.80 -2.58
C LYS A 100 -5.20 2.14 -2.56
N GLN A 101 -4.74 3.12 -3.34
CA GLN A 101 -5.37 4.44 -3.42
C GLN A 101 -6.82 4.36 -3.90
N ALA A 102 -7.10 3.51 -4.91
CA ALA A 102 -8.45 3.29 -5.39
C ALA A 102 -9.34 2.62 -4.32
N ALA A 103 -8.82 1.62 -3.62
CA ALA A 103 -9.53 0.95 -2.54
C ALA A 103 -9.83 1.90 -1.37
N ASP A 104 -8.85 2.71 -0.96
CA ASP A 104 -9.02 3.72 0.09
C ASP A 104 -10.05 4.78 -0.32
N ALA A 105 -10.02 5.26 -1.58
CA ALA A 105 -10.99 6.23 -2.08
C ALA A 105 -12.43 5.70 -2.08
N VAL A 106 -12.65 4.44 -2.44
CA VAL A 106 -13.98 3.80 -2.37
C VAL A 106 -14.43 3.63 -0.92
N MET A 107 -13.51 3.31 -0.01
CA MET A 107 -13.82 3.15 1.41
C MET A 107 -14.30 4.44 2.08
N TYR A 108 -13.73 5.60 1.73
CA TYR A 108 -14.19 6.88 2.26
C TYR A 108 -15.56 7.32 1.70
N GLN A 109 -16.09 6.63 0.69
CA GLN A 109 -17.37 6.94 0.06
C GLN A 109 -18.53 6.04 0.53
N ALA A 110 -18.27 5.07 1.42
CA ALA A 110 -19.24 4.15 1.99
C ALA A 110 -19.54 4.46 3.46
#